data_AF-A0AAW6XN87-F1
#
_entry.id   AF-A0AAW6XN87-F1
#
_cell.length_a   1.000
_cell.length_b   1.000
_cell.length_c   1.000
_cell.angle_alpha   90.00
_cell.angle_beta   90.00
_cell.angle_gamma   90.00
#
_symmetry.space_group_name_H-M   'P 1'
#
loop_
_entity.id
_entity.type
_entity.pdbx_description
1 polymer ?
#
loop_
_entity_poly.entity_id
_entity_poly.type
_entity_poly.pdbx_seq_one_letter_code
_entity_poly.pdbx_strand_id
1 'polypeptide(L)'
;GSIVGTSSLRRQCQLAERRPDLIIRSLRGNVGTRLSKLDNGEYDAIILAVAGLKRLGLESRIRAALPPEISLPAVGQGAVGIECRLDDAR
;
A
#
# COMPACT_ATOMS: atom_id res chain seq x y z
N GLY A 1 -1.25 17.50 -12.08
CA GLY A 1 -1.63 17.07 -10.73
C GLY A 1 -0.46 16.40 -10.05
N SER A 2 -0.52 16.25 -8.73
CA SER A 2 0.49 15.51 -7.97
C SER A 2 0.52 14.02 -8.37
N ILE A 3 1.67 13.40 -8.17
CA ILE A 3 1.99 12.04 -8.58
C ILE A 3 1.88 11.09 -7.39
N VAL A 4 0.96 10.14 -7.48
CA VAL A 4 0.74 9.13 -6.44
C VAL A 4 1.21 7.74 -6.89
N GLY A 5 2.08 7.11 -6.10
CA GLY A 5 2.67 5.81 -6.39
C GLY A 5 1.87 4.62 -5.86
N THR A 6 1.37 3.76 -6.74
CA THR A 6 0.80 2.44 -6.41
C THR A 6 0.64 1.58 -7.67
N SER A 7 1.06 0.32 -7.63
CA SER A 7 0.73 -0.68 -8.69
C SER A 7 -0.55 -1.48 -8.42
N SER A 8 -1.29 -1.18 -7.34
CA SER A 8 -2.54 -1.88 -7.01
C SER A 8 -3.73 -1.25 -7.74
N LEU A 9 -4.32 -1.96 -8.71
CA LEU A 9 -5.51 -1.51 -9.45
C LEU A 9 -6.67 -1.16 -8.50
N ARG A 10 -6.86 -1.93 -7.41
CA ARG A 10 -7.85 -1.65 -6.35
C ARG A 10 -7.69 -0.24 -5.77
N ARG A 11 -6.46 0.19 -5.48
CA ARG A 11 -6.19 1.53 -4.94
C ARG A 11 -6.31 2.58 -6.03
N GLN A 12 -5.91 2.26 -7.25
CA GLN A 12 -5.95 3.18 -8.39
C GLN A 12 -7.38 3.60 -8.71
N CYS A 13 -8.33 2.65 -8.87
CA CYS A 13 -9.71 3.00 -9.21
C CYS A 13 -10.38 3.87 -8.14
N GLN A 14 -10.19 3.52 -6.86
CA GLN A 14 -10.70 4.26 -5.72
C GLN A 14 -10.10 5.67 -5.60
N LEU A 15 -8.84 5.87 -6.00
CA LEU A 15 -8.22 7.20 -6.05
C LEU A 15 -8.76 8.01 -7.23
N ALA A 16 -8.79 7.41 -8.42
CA ALA A 16 -9.23 8.07 -9.65
C ALA A 16 -10.70 8.52 -9.59
N GLU A 17 -11.56 7.75 -8.93
CA GLU A 17 -12.97 8.10 -8.72
C GLU A 17 -13.14 9.42 -7.94
N ARG A 18 -12.35 9.63 -6.89
CA ARG A 18 -12.48 10.81 -6.00
C ARG A 18 -11.59 11.98 -6.38
N ARG A 19 -10.45 11.69 -7.00
CA ARG A 19 -9.40 12.65 -7.32
C ARG A 19 -8.87 12.40 -8.73
N PRO A 20 -9.71 12.65 -9.76
CA PRO A 20 -9.32 12.47 -11.16
C PRO A 20 -8.18 13.42 -11.61
N ASP A 21 -7.88 14.44 -10.82
CA ASP A 21 -6.78 15.39 -11.06
C ASP A 21 -5.38 14.84 -10.71
N LEU A 22 -5.31 13.73 -9.96
CA LEU A 22 -4.05 13.09 -9.57
C LEU A 22 -3.49 12.19 -10.68
N ILE A 23 -2.17 12.19 -10.81
CA ILE A 23 -1.46 11.32 -11.76
C ILE A 23 -1.04 10.06 -11.00
N ILE A 24 -1.67 8.92 -11.29
CA ILE A 24 -1.36 7.67 -10.60
C ILE A 24 -0.31 6.88 -11.39
N ARG A 25 0.87 6.66 -10.79
CA ARG A 25 1.99 5.93 -11.42
C ARG A 25 2.27 4.61 -10.71
N SER A 26 2.72 3.63 -11.50
CA SER A 26 3.07 2.29 -11.02
C SER A 26 4.30 2.35 -10.11
N LEU A 27 4.23 1.71 -8.93
CA LEU A 27 5.32 1.66 -7.96
C LEU A 27 5.56 0.21 -7.51
N ARG A 28 6.72 -0.33 -7.91
CA ARG A 28 7.17 -1.70 -7.59
C ARG A 28 8.44 -1.69 -6.72
N GLY A 29 8.70 -2.82 -6.07
CA GLY A 29 9.76 -3.03 -5.10
C GLY A 29 9.22 -3.49 -3.74
N ASN A 30 10.11 -3.82 -2.80
CA ASN A 30 9.77 -4.04 -1.39
C ASN A 30 9.46 -2.71 -0.68
N VAL A 31 9.06 -2.73 0.59
CA VAL A 31 8.68 -1.49 1.32
C VAL A 31 9.83 -0.48 1.35
N GLY A 32 11.06 -0.91 1.64
CA GLY A 32 12.22 -0.03 1.71
C GLY A 32 12.50 0.70 0.40
N THR A 33 12.64 -0.05 -0.71
CA THR A 33 12.87 0.55 -2.05
C THR A 33 11.75 1.50 -2.46
N ARG A 34 10.49 1.22 -2.09
CA ARG A 34 9.37 2.14 -2.37
C ARG A 34 9.48 3.44 -1.58
N LEU A 35 9.89 3.38 -0.31
CA LEU A 35 10.14 4.57 0.49
C LEU A 35 11.33 5.36 -0.05
N SER A 36 12.41 4.71 -0.48
CA SER A 36 13.53 5.39 -1.13
C SER A 36 13.11 6.14 -2.39
N LYS A 37 12.25 5.56 -3.24
CA LYS A 37 11.72 6.26 -4.42
C LYS A 37 10.88 7.49 -4.07
N LEU A 38 10.09 7.41 -2.99
CA LEU A 38 9.39 8.58 -2.46
C LEU A 38 10.39 9.64 -1.98
N ASP A 39 11.37 9.25 -1.16
CA ASP A 39 12.36 10.17 -0.59
C ASP A 39 13.25 10.82 -1.67
N ASN A 40 13.48 10.11 -2.78
CA ASN A 40 14.21 10.61 -3.95
C ASN A 40 13.37 11.53 -4.86
N GLY A 41 12.11 11.81 -4.52
CA GLY A 41 11.24 12.70 -5.29
C GLY A 41 10.63 12.08 -6.55
N GLU A 42 10.69 10.75 -6.73
CA GLU A 42 10.00 10.09 -7.85
C GLU A 42 8.47 10.12 -7.70
N TYR A 43 7.95 10.40 -6.51
CA TYR A 43 6.52 10.50 -6.22
C TYR A 43 6.27 11.61 -5.20
N ASP A 44 5.12 12.27 -5.29
CA ASP A 44 4.70 13.23 -4.25
C ASP A 44 4.09 12.50 -3.05
N ALA A 45 3.47 11.34 -3.28
CA ALA A 45 2.96 10.44 -2.25
C ALA A 45 2.93 8.99 -2.73
N ILE A 46 2.91 8.03 -1.80
CA ILE A 46 2.72 6.61 -2.12
C ILE A 46 1.68 5.98 -1.20
N ILE A 47 0.99 4.93 -1.66
CA ILE A 47 0.02 4.20 -0.83
C ILE A 47 0.60 2.84 -0.42
N LEU A 48 0.69 2.60 0.89
CA LEU A 48 1.15 1.35 1.50
C LEU A 48 0.12 0.82 2.51
N ALA A 49 0.23 -0.47 2.85
CA ALA A 49 -0.59 -1.04 3.91
C ALA A 49 -0.01 -0.67 5.28
N VAL A 50 -0.85 -0.17 6.19
CA VAL A 50 -0.46 0.22 7.56
C VAL A 50 0.21 -0.94 8.31
N ALA A 51 -0.33 -2.17 8.19
CA ALA A 51 0.21 -3.34 8.86
C ALA A 51 1.68 -3.63 8.48
N GLY A 52 2.04 -3.42 7.21
CA GLY A 52 3.42 -3.62 6.73
C GLY A 52 4.39 -2.61 7.32
N LEU A 53 3.97 -1.35 7.46
CA LEU A 53 4.80 -0.30 8.07
C LEU A 53 4.99 -0.54 9.57
N LYS A 54 3.92 -0.85 10.31
CA LYS A 54 3.99 -1.14 11.76
C LYS A 54 4.88 -2.34 12.07
N ARG A 55 4.77 -3.43 11.30
CA ARG A 55 5.61 -4.63 11.48
C ARG A 55 7.10 -4.38 11.26
N LEU A 56 7.45 -3.34 10.49
CA LEU A 56 8.82 -2.95 10.20
C LEU A 56 9.33 -1.82 11.11
N GLY A 57 8.55 -1.36 12.08
CA GLY A 57 8.92 -0.21 12.93
C GLY A 57 8.96 1.13 12.16
N LEU A 58 8.18 1.24 11.07
CA LEU A 58 8.14 2.40 10.17
C LEU A 58 6.83 3.20 10.32
N GLU A 59 6.16 3.13 11.46
CA GLU A 59 4.92 3.83 11.73
C GLU A 59 5.03 5.36 11.62
N SER A 60 6.23 5.93 11.84
CA SER A 60 6.51 7.36 11.64
C SER A 60 6.36 7.82 10.18
N ARG A 61 6.38 6.87 9.23
CA ARG A 61 6.10 7.13 7.80
C ARG A 61 4.61 7.24 7.49
N ILE A 62 3.72 6.84 8.40
CA ILE A 62 2.27 6.93 8.20
C ILE A 62 1.84 8.38 8.42
N ARG A 63 1.47 9.08 7.34
CA ARG A 63 0.89 10.42 7.43
C ARG A 63 -0.60 10.38 7.76
N ALA A 64 -1.33 9.42 7.19
CA ALA A 64 -2.73 9.19 7.48
C ALA A 64 -3.07 7.70 7.25
N ALA A 65 -3.87 7.13 8.14
CA ALA A 65 -4.54 5.85 7.87
C ALA A 65 -5.85 6.14 7.14
N LEU A 66 -6.00 5.59 5.93
CA LEU A 66 -7.24 5.74 5.17
C LEU A 66 -8.32 4.81 5.72
N PRO A 67 -9.52 5.32 6.04
CA PRO A 67 -10.60 4.47 6.54
C PRO A 67 -11.16 3.59 5.41
N PRO A 68 -11.81 2.44 5.72
CA PRO A 68 -12.30 1.49 4.71
C PRO A 68 -13.29 2.07 3.70
N GLU A 69 -14.09 3.05 4.11
CA GLU A 69 -15.05 3.77 3.26
C GLU A 69 -14.34 4.63 2.21
N ILE A 70 -13.11 5.06 2.53
CA ILE A 70 -12.23 5.71 1.57
C ILE A 70 -11.49 4.63 0.78
N SER A 71 -10.62 3.82 1.38
CA SER A 71 -9.92 2.78 0.62
C SER A 71 -10.21 1.38 1.14
N LEU A 72 -11.24 0.75 0.57
CA LEU A 72 -11.65 -0.61 0.93
C LEU A 72 -10.45 -1.56 0.82
N PRO A 73 -10.04 -2.26 1.90
CA PRO A 73 -8.83 -3.07 1.91
C PRO A 73 -8.82 -4.21 0.88
N ALA A 74 -7.63 -4.74 0.57
CA ALA A 74 -7.56 -6.03 -0.12
C ALA A 74 -8.02 -7.15 0.82
N VAL A 75 -8.52 -8.26 0.26
CA VAL A 75 -8.91 -9.44 1.06
C VAL A 75 -7.75 -9.89 1.96
N GLY A 76 -8.04 -10.11 3.24
CA GLY A 76 -7.04 -10.53 4.24
C GLY A 76 -5.95 -9.50 4.54
N GLN A 77 -6.06 -8.24 4.08
CA GLN A 77 -5.00 -7.24 4.29
C GLN A 77 -4.73 -7.02 5.78
N GLY A 78 -3.51 -7.37 6.20
CA GLY A 78 -3.08 -7.25 7.59
C GLY A 78 -3.13 -8.56 8.37
N ALA A 79 -3.76 -9.62 7.86
CA ALA A 79 -3.62 -10.95 8.42
C ALA A 79 -2.26 -11.57 8.03
N VAL A 80 -1.86 -12.60 8.77
CA VAL A 80 -0.81 -13.55 8.38
C VAL A 80 -1.50 -14.90 8.27
N GLY A 81 -1.44 -15.52 7.10
CA GLY A 81 -1.88 -16.89 6.90
C GLY A 81 -0.70 -17.84 7.05
N ILE A 82 -0.94 -18.99 7.66
CA ILE A 82 0.01 -20.10 7.71
C ILE A 82 -0.57 -21.20 6.84
N GLU A 83 0.19 -21.63 5.85
CA GLU A 83 -0.18 -22.74 4.96
C GLU A 83 0.60 -23.98 5.37
N CYS A 84 -0.09 -25.12 5.42
CA CYS A 84 0.48 -26.44 5.68
C CYS A 84 -0.19 -27.46 4.76
N ARG A 85 0.39 -28.67 4.65
CA ARG A 85 -0.28 -29.75 3.91
C ARG A 85 -1.50 -30.21 4.73
N LEU A 86 -2.60 -30.52 4.06
CA LEU A 86 -3.85 -30.91 4.74
C LEU A 86 -3.73 -32.26 5.47
N ASP A 87 -2.80 -33.10 5.05
CA ASP A 87 -2.49 -34.42 5.62
C ASP A 87 -1.28 -34.40 6.57
N ASP A 88 -0.78 -33.22 6.95
CA ASP A 88 0.37 -33.07 7.84
C ASP A 88 -0.02 -33.22 9.32
N ALA A 89 -0.24 -34.45 9.77
CA ALA A 89 -0.60 -34.74 11.16
C ALA A 89 0.59 -34.63 12.14
N ARG A 90 1.82 -34.42 11.66
CA ARG A 90 3.04 -34.35 12.46
C ARG A 90 4.08 -33.39 11.89
#